data_AF-A0AAJ1ZA59-F1
#
_entry.id   AF-A0AAJ1ZA59-F1
#
_cell.length_a   1.000
_cell.length_b   1.000
_cell.length_c   1.000
_cell.angle_alpha   90.00
_cell.angle_beta   90.00
_cell.angle_gamma   90.00
#
_symmetry.space_group_name_H-M   'P 1'
#
loop_
_entity.id
_entity.type
_entity.pdbx_description
1 polymer ?
#
loop_
_entity_poly.entity_id
_entity_poly.type
_entity_poly.pdbx_seq_one_letter_code
_entity_poly.pdbx_strand_id
1 'polypeptide(L)'
;MANLFTRWFGAQRRERALRKYAIDDALWQRTLDAFPFYRHLIATDRERLRETTSLFIAQKEFSTAHGLELTDEMIVSIAAQACLPVLNLDLDLYGGWVGVIVYPGEFVIRKTVEDEAGVVHEIEHDASGEAWEGGPVVLSWEDTQMADASDAYNVVIHEFAHKIDMVNGEADGHPPLFRRWHAPLDNAAWSDIFDNAYDQFCAGVDAVPQSRFRRFERESLIDPYAADHPSEFFAVCSEALFVTPGAFEAEYPELYRLLARYYRQDPAGVGALAGSHA
;
A
#
# COMPACT_ATOMS: atom_id res chain seq x y z
N MET A 1 6.68 -37.32 -1.08
CA MET A 1 5.66 -37.44 -0.02
C MET A 1 5.60 -36.24 0.93
N ALA A 2 6.72 -35.59 1.31
CA ALA A 2 6.71 -34.39 2.16
C ALA A 2 5.85 -33.22 1.61
N ASN A 3 5.87 -32.99 0.29
CA ASN A 3 5.17 -31.88 -0.34
C ASN A 3 3.63 -32.01 -0.35
N LEU A 4 3.08 -33.23 -0.22
CA LEU A 4 1.64 -33.46 -0.15
C LEU A 4 1.09 -33.17 1.26
N PHE A 5 1.85 -33.57 2.29
CA PHE A 5 1.48 -33.30 3.68
C PHE A 5 1.57 -31.81 4.01
N THR A 6 2.63 -31.11 3.60
CA THR A 6 2.76 -29.65 3.84
C THR A 6 1.66 -28.85 3.14
N ARG A 7 1.28 -29.22 1.91
CA ARG A 7 0.16 -28.60 1.17
C ARG A 7 -1.19 -28.90 1.81
N TRP A 8 -1.38 -30.11 2.33
CA TRP A 8 -2.61 -30.51 3.03
C TRP A 8 -2.78 -29.77 4.37
N PHE A 9 -1.71 -29.68 5.18
CA PHE A 9 -1.73 -28.89 6.42
C PHE A 9 -1.88 -27.38 6.15
N GLY A 10 -1.27 -26.87 5.08
CA GLY A 10 -1.49 -25.50 4.60
C GLY A 10 -2.95 -25.24 4.24
N ALA A 11 -3.57 -26.13 3.46
CA ALA A 11 -4.97 -26.03 3.05
C ALA A 11 -5.94 -26.08 4.25
N GLN A 12 -5.71 -26.98 5.21
CA GLN A 12 -6.54 -27.07 6.42
C GLN A 12 -6.39 -25.84 7.32
N ARG A 13 -5.19 -25.29 7.46
CA ARG A 13 -4.97 -24.03 8.21
C ARG A 13 -5.69 -22.87 7.53
N ARG A 14 -5.59 -22.76 6.20
CA ARG A 14 -6.31 -21.75 5.40
C ARG A 14 -7.82 -21.87 5.61
N GLU A 15 -8.38 -23.07 5.45
CA GLU A 15 -9.83 -23.29 5.61
C GLU A 15 -10.31 -22.96 7.02
N ARG A 16 -9.54 -23.34 8.05
CA ARG A 16 -9.86 -22.98 9.44
C ARG A 16 -9.81 -21.47 9.66
N ALA A 17 -8.84 -20.78 9.08
CA ALA A 17 -8.74 -19.33 9.15
C ALA A 17 -9.94 -18.65 8.48
N LEU A 18 -10.29 -19.05 7.25
CA LEU A 18 -11.44 -18.52 6.53
C LEU A 18 -12.76 -18.73 7.27
N ARG A 19 -12.92 -19.85 7.98
CA ARG A 19 -14.11 -20.09 8.81
C ARG A 19 -14.12 -19.26 10.10
N LYS A 20 -12.96 -19.13 10.77
CA LYS A 20 -12.85 -18.42 12.06
C LYS A 20 -12.94 -16.90 11.88
N TYR A 21 -12.37 -16.38 10.80
CA TYR A 21 -12.30 -14.96 10.47
C TYR A 21 -13.17 -14.64 9.26
N ALA A 22 -14.27 -15.38 9.07
CA ALA A 22 -15.27 -15.08 8.08
C ALA A 22 -15.85 -13.70 8.36
N ILE A 23 -15.70 -12.77 7.42
CA ILE A 23 -16.26 -11.43 7.52
C ILE A 23 -17.77 -11.54 7.34
N ASP A 24 -18.59 -10.77 8.05
CA ASP A 24 -20.04 -10.73 7.85
C ASP A 24 -20.41 -10.07 6.51
N ASP A 25 -21.50 -10.51 5.86
CA ASP A 25 -21.92 -9.99 4.54
C ASP A 25 -22.27 -8.49 4.59
N ALA A 26 -22.98 -8.06 5.64
CA ALA A 26 -23.37 -6.66 5.77
C ALA A 26 -22.18 -5.77 6.12
N LEU A 27 -21.26 -6.27 6.97
CA LEU A 27 -20.00 -5.58 7.23
C LEU A 27 -19.16 -5.43 5.96
N TRP A 28 -18.99 -6.52 5.21
CA TRP A 28 -18.23 -6.51 3.96
C TRP A 28 -18.79 -5.52 2.94
N GLN A 29 -20.12 -5.50 2.77
CA GLN A 29 -20.76 -4.56 1.85
C GLN A 29 -20.54 -3.10 2.29
N ARG A 30 -20.66 -2.79 3.59
CA ARG A 30 -20.36 -1.45 4.11
C ARG A 30 -18.91 -1.04 3.85
N THR A 31 -17.96 -1.95 4.06
CA THR A 31 -16.55 -1.70 3.76
C THR A 31 -16.33 -1.36 2.29
N LEU A 32 -16.94 -2.11 1.37
CA LEU A 32 -16.82 -1.81 -0.07
C LEU A 32 -17.50 -0.49 -0.46
N ASP A 33 -18.63 -0.17 0.15
CA ASP A 33 -19.38 1.06 -0.16
C ASP A 33 -18.70 2.33 0.40
N ALA A 34 -17.89 2.19 1.44
CA ALA A 34 -17.15 3.29 2.05
C ALA A 34 -16.06 3.88 1.12
N PHE A 35 -15.46 3.07 0.25
CA PHE A 35 -14.33 3.49 -0.58
C PHE A 35 -14.64 3.37 -2.08
N PRO A 36 -14.72 4.50 -2.83
CA PRO A 36 -15.03 4.49 -4.25
C PRO A 36 -14.04 3.68 -5.10
N PHE A 37 -12.78 3.56 -4.67
CA PHE A 37 -11.76 2.83 -5.41
C PHE A 37 -12.02 1.33 -5.51
N TYR A 38 -12.91 0.72 -4.71
CA TYR A 38 -13.29 -0.68 -4.91
C TYR A 38 -14.22 -0.93 -6.10
N ARG A 39 -14.79 0.12 -6.71
CA ARG A 39 -15.80 -0.02 -7.77
C ARG A 39 -15.29 -0.72 -9.03
N HIS A 40 -13.99 -0.64 -9.32
CA HIS A 40 -13.37 -1.30 -10.47
C HIS A 40 -13.30 -2.83 -10.32
N LEU A 41 -13.38 -3.36 -9.10
CA LEU A 41 -13.31 -4.80 -8.85
C LEU A 41 -14.59 -5.51 -9.33
N ILE A 42 -14.42 -6.56 -10.14
CA ILE A 42 -15.49 -7.47 -10.53
C ILE A 42 -15.87 -8.41 -9.38
N ALA A 43 -17.02 -9.10 -9.47
CA ALA A 43 -17.54 -9.94 -8.40
C ALA A 43 -16.53 -10.99 -7.89
N THR A 44 -15.82 -11.68 -8.81
CA THR A 44 -14.81 -12.68 -8.45
C THR A 44 -13.61 -12.07 -7.72
N ASP A 45 -13.22 -10.84 -8.07
CA ASP A 45 -12.12 -10.16 -7.40
C ASP A 45 -12.54 -9.64 -6.02
N ARG A 46 -13.80 -9.22 -5.85
CA ARG A 46 -14.35 -8.88 -4.52
C ARG A 46 -14.40 -10.09 -3.60
N GLU A 47 -14.79 -11.26 -4.11
CA GLU A 47 -14.77 -12.51 -3.34
C GLU A 47 -13.34 -12.89 -2.93
N ARG A 48 -12.39 -12.81 -3.87
CA ARG A 48 -10.97 -13.04 -3.59
C ARG A 48 -10.42 -12.04 -2.57
N LEU A 49 -10.76 -10.76 -2.70
CA LEU A 49 -10.32 -9.73 -1.76
C LEU A 49 -10.85 -10.02 -0.36
N ARG A 50 -12.13 -10.44 -0.23
CA ARG A 50 -12.71 -10.84 1.06
C ARG A 50 -11.98 -12.03 1.67
N GLU A 51 -11.67 -13.06 0.88
CA GLU A 51 -10.88 -14.21 1.35
C GLU A 51 -9.48 -13.78 1.81
N THR A 52 -8.79 -12.97 1.01
CA THR A 52 -7.45 -12.44 1.33
C THR A 52 -7.51 -11.60 2.62
N THR A 53 -8.54 -10.78 2.78
CA THR A 53 -8.80 -9.98 3.99
C THR A 53 -8.98 -10.88 5.22
N SER A 54 -9.83 -11.90 5.16
CA SER A 54 -10.00 -12.87 6.25
C SER A 54 -8.68 -13.55 6.64
N LEU A 55 -7.82 -13.84 5.67
CA LEU A 55 -6.54 -14.50 5.92
C LEU A 55 -5.50 -13.56 6.50
N PHE A 56 -5.48 -12.32 6.03
CA PHE A 56 -4.66 -11.27 6.60
C PHE A 56 -5.01 -11.04 8.07
N ILE A 57 -6.30 -10.93 8.40
CA ILE A 57 -6.77 -10.80 9.79
C ILE A 57 -6.34 -12.02 10.64
N ALA A 58 -6.29 -13.21 10.05
CA ALA A 58 -5.83 -14.41 10.74
C ALA A 58 -4.32 -14.44 11.02
N GLN A 59 -3.53 -13.66 10.26
CA GLN A 59 -2.07 -13.61 10.34
C GLN A 59 -1.55 -12.42 11.16
N LYS A 60 -2.38 -11.40 11.39
CA LYS A 60 -1.98 -10.14 12.01
C LYS A 60 -2.69 -9.90 13.33
N GLU A 61 -1.97 -9.30 14.26
CA GLU A 61 -2.54 -8.75 15.49
C GLU A 61 -3.05 -7.33 15.23
N PHE A 62 -4.20 -6.98 15.80
CA PHE A 62 -4.74 -5.63 15.75
C PHE A 62 -4.87 -5.13 17.18
N SER A 63 -4.44 -3.90 17.41
CA SER A 63 -4.54 -3.23 18.70
C SER A 63 -4.84 -1.75 18.51
N THR A 64 -5.33 -1.11 19.56
CA THR A 64 -5.64 0.32 19.58
C THR A 64 -4.88 1.03 20.68
N ALA A 65 -4.67 2.33 20.50
CA ALA A 65 -4.04 3.22 21.48
C ALA A 65 -5.04 4.27 22.03
N HIS A 66 -4.64 4.98 23.10
CA HIS A 66 -5.39 6.10 23.68
C HIS A 66 -6.86 5.83 24.07
N GLY A 67 -7.17 4.59 24.46
CA GLY A 67 -8.51 4.22 24.92
C GLY A 67 -9.54 4.08 23.79
N LEU A 68 -9.10 4.11 22.52
CA LEU A 68 -9.92 3.76 21.38
C LEU A 68 -10.33 2.28 21.48
N GLU A 69 -11.61 1.97 21.33
CA GLU A 69 -12.08 0.59 21.31
C GLU A 69 -11.86 -0.02 19.93
N LEU A 70 -11.16 -1.17 19.88
CA LEU A 70 -10.97 -1.90 18.63
C LEU A 70 -12.29 -2.55 18.19
N THR A 71 -12.74 -2.26 16.98
CA THR A 71 -13.97 -2.81 16.40
C THR A 71 -13.70 -3.66 15.16
N ASP A 72 -14.62 -4.58 14.85
CA ASP A 72 -14.55 -5.38 13.62
C ASP A 72 -14.57 -4.49 12.36
N GLU A 73 -15.25 -3.35 12.41
CA GLU A 73 -15.30 -2.38 11.31
C GLU A 73 -13.91 -1.81 11.01
N MET A 74 -13.17 -1.41 12.04
CA MET A 74 -11.80 -0.92 11.88
C MET A 74 -10.89 -1.99 11.29
N ILE A 75 -10.95 -3.21 11.84
CA ILE A 75 -10.11 -4.33 11.40
C ILE A 75 -10.37 -4.64 9.94
N VAL A 76 -11.65 -4.81 9.55
CA VAL A 76 -12.02 -5.19 8.19
C VAL A 76 -11.74 -4.06 7.21
N SER A 77 -11.97 -2.80 7.58
CA SER A 77 -11.67 -1.64 6.75
C SER A 77 -10.18 -1.55 6.42
N ILE A 78 -9.31 -1.59 7.44
CA ILE A 78 -7.85 -1.52 7.25
C ILE A 78 -7.37 -2.75 6.48
N ALA A 79 -7.81 -3.95 6.86
CA ALA A 79 -7.37 -5.18 6.22
C ALA A 79 -7.76 -5.24 4.73
N ALA A 80 -8.96 -4.75 4.36
CA ALA A 80 -9.40 -4.74 2.98
C ALA A 80 -8.56 -3.78 2.12
N GLN A 81 -8.19 -2.62 2.65
CA GLN A 81 -7.32 -1.65 1.97
C GLN A 81 -5.91 -2.22 1.82
N ALA A 82 -5.34 -2.77 2.88
CA ALA A 82 -4.04 -3.45 2.89
C ALA A 82 -3.97 -4.64 1.92
N CYS A 83 -5.05 -5.39 1.75
CA CYS A 83 -5.09 -6.56 0.86
C CYS A 83 -5.26 -6.20 -0.62
N LEU A 84 -5.67 -4.97 -0.93
CA LEU A 84 -5.90 -4.55 -2.31
C LEU A 84 -4.60 -4.56 -3.14
N PRO A 85 -3.47 -3.96 -2.71
CA PRO A 85 -2.21 -4.03 -3.44
C PRO A 85 -1.76 -5.46 -3.76
N VAL A 86 -1.93 -6.39 -2.82
CA VAL A 86 -1.46 -7.78 -2.95
C VAL A 86 -2.52 -8.75 -3.50
N LEU A 87 -3.68 -8.26 -3.97
CA LEU A 87 -4.79 -9.10 -4.42
C LEU A 87 -4.38 -10.12 -5.48
N ASN A 88 -3.56 -9.70 -6.45
CA ASN A 88 -3.03 -10.53 -7.54
C ASN A 88 -1.57 -11.00 -7.30
N LEU A 89 -1.06 -10.82 -6.08
CA LEU A 89 0.26 -11.24 -5.62
C LEU A 89 0.12 -12.30 -4.51
N ASP A 90 0.81 -12.13 -3.38
CA ASP A 90 0.73 -13.02 -2.21
C ASP A 90 0.83 -12.22 -0.91
N LEU A 91 0.12 -12.70 0.12
CA LEU A 91 0.18 -12.16 1.48
C LEU A 91 1.56 -12.37 2.12
N ASP A 92 2.37 -13.29 1.61
CA ASP A 92 3.76 -13.48 2.05
C ASP A 92 4.61 -12.20 1.94
N LEU A 93 4.22 -11.25 1.07
CA LEU A 93 4.84 -9.90 1.02
C LEU A 93 4.68 -9.14 2.35
N TYR A 94 3.68 -9.48 3.16
CA TYR A 94 3.51 -8.95 4.50
C TYR A 94 4.03 -9.89 5.60
N GLY A 95 4.78 -10.94 5.28
CA GLY A 95 5.20 -11.95 6.26
C GLY A 95 6.17 -11.44 7.34
N GLY A 96 6.90 -10.35 7.09
CA GLY A 96 8.01 -9.88 7.94
C GLY A 96 7.63 -9.15 9.23
N TRP A 97 6.34 -8.95 9.52
CA TRP A 97 5.86 -8.18 10.68
C TRP A 97 4.57 -8.72 11.28
N VAL A 98 4.21 -8.31 12.50
CA VAL A 98 3.23 -9.04 13.32
C VAL A 98 1.87 -8.35 13.53
N GLY A 99 1.77 -7.02 13.53
CA GLY A 99 0.49 -6.38 13.84
C GLY A 99 0.35 -4.92 13.47
N VAL A 100 -0.89 -4.44 13.55
CA VAL A 100 -1.34 -3.09 13.25
C VAL A 100 -1.76 -2.41 14.56
N ILE A 101 -1.29 -1.19 14.78
CA ILE A 101 -1.65 -0.36 15.94
C ILE A 101 -2.44 0.83 15.42
N VAL A 102 -3.66 1.01 15.93
CA VAL A 102 -4.57 2.08 15.49
C VAL A 102 -4.73 3.15 16.57
N TYR A 103 -4.39 4.38 16.22
CA TYR A 103 -4.59 5.58 17.01
C TYR A 103 -5.89 6.27 16.60
N PRO A 104 -6.55 7.02 17.50
CA PRO A 104 -7.82 7.70 17.16
C PRO A 104 -7.65 8.84 16.14
N GLY A 105 -6.48 9.47 16.08
CA GLY A 105 -6.11 10.53 15.13
C GLY A 105 -4.58 10.59 14.98
N GLU A 106 -4.06 11.69 14.43
CA GLU A 106 -2.61 11.92 14.29
C GLU A 106 -1.86 11.68 15.60
N PHE A 107 -0.65 11.13 15.47
CA PHE A 107 0.19 10.76 16.59
C PHE A 107 1.63 11.22 16.37
N VAL A 108 2.30 11.60 17.45
CA VAL A 108 3.70 12.00 17.41
C VAL A 108 4.57 10.76 17.49
N ILE A 109 5.43 10.58 16.51
CA ILE A 109 6.42 9.51 16.49
C ILE A 109 7.76 10.09 16.91
N ARG A 110 8.41 9.41 17.85
CA ARG A 110 9.79 9.69 18.24
C ARG A 110 10.71 8.71 17.52
N LYS A 111 11.43 9.20 16.51
CA LYS A 111 12.41 8.41 15.79
C LYS A 111 13.81 8.82 16.18
N THR A 112 14.67 7.83 16.28
CA THR A 112 16.07 8.00 16.64
C THR A 112 16.88 7.79 15.37
N VAL A 113 17.34 8.87 14.73
CA VAL A 113 18.09 8.82 13.46
C VAL A 113 19.56 9.06 13.75
N GLU A 114 20.42 8.13 13.35
CA GLU A 114 21.86 8.28 13.42
C GLU A 114 22.36 8.94 12.12
N ASP A 115 23.06 10.07 12.23
CA ASP A 115 23.61 10.76 11.06
C ASP A 115 24.90 10.09 10.55
N GLU A 116 25.41 10.55 9.40
CA GLU A 116 26.66 10.04 8.81
C GLU A 116 27.90 10.19 9.73
N ALA A 117 27.80 10.99 10.80
CA ALA A 117 28.85 11.17 11.80
C ALA A 117 28.66 10.28 13.04
N GLY A 118 27.63 9.42 13.08
CA GLY A 118 27.31 8.54 14.19
C GLY A 118 26.61 9.24 15.36
N VAL A 119 26.08 10.45 15.15
CA VAL A 119 25.33 11.19 16.17
C VAL A 119 23.86 10.81 16.08
N VAL A 120 23.33 10.38 17.22
CA VAL A 120 21.94 10.00 17.37
C VAL A 120 21.09 11.25 17.63
N HIS A 121 20.18 11.56 16.71
CA HIS A 121 19.18 12.62 16.82
C HIS A 121 17.81 12.03 17.15
N GLU A 122 17.09 12.65 18.07
CA GLU A 122 15.69 12.32 18.35
C GLU A 122 14.81 13.33 17.59
N ILE A 123 14.07 12.83 16.60
CA ILE A 123 13.17 13.63 15.77
C ILE A 123 11.74 13.28 16.18
N GLU A 124 10.97 14.30 16.58
CA GLU A 124 9.52 14.20 16.76
C GLU A 124 8.86 14.69 15.47
N HIS A 125 8.01 13.86 14.86
CA HIS A 125 7.15 14.29 13.75
C HIS A 125 5.71 13.82 13.98
N ASP A 126 4.76 14.66 13.59
CA ASP A 126 3.35 14.27 13.49
C ASP A 126 3.21 13.29 12.32
N ALA A 127 2.52 12.17 12.54
CA ALA A 127 2.33 11.13 11.55
C ALA A 127 0.87 10.66 11.50
N SER A 128 0.40 10.44 10.27
CA SER A 128 -0.87 9.78 9.97
C SER A 128 -0.72 8.26 9.85
N GLY A 129 0.50 7.78 9.56
CA GLY A 129 0.87 6.37 9.45
C GLY A 129 2.37 6.15 9.61
N GLU A 130 2.78 4.93 9.97
CA GLU A 130 4.19 4.53 9.89
C GLU A 130 4.40 3.01 9.76
N ALA A 131 5.27 2.61 8.83
CA ALA A 131 5.74 1.25 8.63
C ALA A 131 7.18 1.08 9.12
N TRP A 132 7.38 0.30 10.19
CA TRP A 132 8.72 -0.03 10.69
C TRP A 132 9.32 -1.26 10.02
N GLU A 133 10.63 -1.30 9.77
CA GLU A 133 11.29 -2.54 9.36
C GLU A 133 11.14 -3.61 10.47
N GLY A 134 10.52 -4.74 10.15
CA GLY A 134 10.20 -5.82 11.10
C GLY A 134 9.19 -5.47 12.22
N GLY A 135 8.86 -4.19 12.39
CA GLY A 135 7.92 -3.67 13.39
C GLY A 135 6.48 -3.55 12.89
N PRO A 136 5.55 -3.05 13.72
CA PRO A 136 4.14 -2.93 13.35
C PRO A 136 3.91 -1.92 12.22
N VAL A 137 2.68 -1.88 11.72
CA VAL A 137 2.14 -0.71 11.00
C VAL A 137 1.37 0.12 12.03
N VAL A 138 1.65 1.41 12.12
CA VAL A 138 0.88 2.34 12.96
C VAL A 138 0.00 3.20 12.05
N LEU A 139 -1.26 3.40 12.42
CA LEU A 139 -2.23 4.15 11.61
C LEU A 139 -3.10 5.05 12.48
N SER A 140 -3.46 6.22 11.96
CA SER A 140 -4.54 7.06 12.46
C SER A 140 -5.87 6.58 11.89
N TRP A 141 -6.85 6.30 12.76
CA TRP A 141 -8.19 5.87 12.34
C TRP A 141 -8.93 6.95 11.54
N GLU A 142 -8.73 8.22 11.89
CA GLU A 142 -9.27 9.35 11.14
C GLU A 142 -8.77 9.31 9.69
N ASP A 143 -7.46 9.14 9.51
CA ASP A 143 -6.83 9.13 8.18
C ASP A 143 -7.16 7.85 7.39
N THR A 144 -7.34 6.70 8.05
CA THR A 144 -7.74 5.45 7.35
C THR A 144 -9.15 5.50 6.74
N GLN A 145 -9.97 6.45 7.17
CA GLN A 145 -11.32 6.67 6.64
C GLN A 145 -11.32 7.75 5.54
N MET A 146 -10.22 8.48 5.36
CA MET A 146 -10.09 9.42 4.26
C MET A 146 -10.05 8.64 2.95
N ALA A 147 -11.07 8.87 2.14
CA ALA A 147 -11.31 8.19 0.87
C ALA A 147 -11.73 9.19 -0.21
N ASP A 148 -11.53 10.49 0.05
CA ASP A 148 -12.10 11.52 -0.80
C ASP A 148 -11.34 11.52 -2.13
N ALA A 149 -12.06 11.19 -3.20
CA ALA A 149 -11.48 10.98 -4.53
C ALA A 149 -10.88 12.25 -5.15
N SER A 150 -10.94 13.39 -4.45
CA SER A 150 -10.30 14.64 -4.84
C SER A 150 -8.79 14.63 -4.60
N ASP A 151 -8.34 13.92 -3.56
CA ASP A 151 -6.93 13.80 -3.23
C ASP A 151 -6.55 12.33 -3.43
N ALA A 152 -5.45 12.06 -4.12
CA ALA A 152 -5.00 10.70 -4.42
C ALA A 152 -4.52 9.91 -3.18
N TYR A 153 -4.95 10.32 -1.99
CA TYR A 153 -4.43 9.93 -0.68
C TYR A 153 -5.16 8.73 -0.08
N ASN A 154 -4.38 7.78 0.42
CA ASN A 154 -4.82 6.66 1.24
C ASN A 154 -3.66 6.13 2.10
N VAL A 155 -3.64 6.53 3.37
CA VAL A 155 -2.59 6.15 4.33
C VAL A 155 -2.40 4.63 4.48
N VAL A 156 -3.46 3.83 4.33
CA VAL A 156 -3.34 2.37 4.45
C VAL A 156 -2.60 1.81 3.26
N ILE A 157 -2.93 2.22 2.04
CA ILE A 157 -2.21 1.78 0.84
C ILE A 157 -0.75 2.27 0.90
N HIS A 158 -0.54 3.50 1.37
CA HIS A 158 0.79 4.09 1.57
C HIS A 158 1.69 3.21 2.45
N GLU A 159 1.28 2.98 3.71
CA GLU A 159 2.11 2.21 4.66
C GLU A 159 2.33 0.77 4.21
N PHE A 160 1.34 0.19 3.53
CA PHE A 160 1.45 -1.17 3.02
C PHE A 160 2.26 -1.25 1.72
N ALA A 161 2.41 -0.17 0.97
CA ALA A 161 3.40 -0.07 -0.10
C ALA A 161 4.82 -0.06 0.47
N HIS A 162 5.08 0.71 1.53
CA HIS A 162 6.36 0.67 2.26
C HIS A 162 6.69 -0.74 2.77
N LYS A 163 5.71 -1.48 3.31
CA LYS A 163 5.95 -2.88 3.71
C LYS A 163 6.30 -3.81 2.55
N ILE A 164 5.80 -3.53 1.34
CA ILE A 164 6.18 -4.29 0.14
C ILE A 164 7.60 -3.94 -0.28
N ASP A 165 7.94 -2.65 -0.24
CA ASP A 165 9.27 -2.13 -0.59
C ASP A 165 10.35 -2.72 0.33
N MET A 166 10.09 -2.77 1.64
CA MET A 166 11.02 -3.29 2.64
C MET A 166 11.27 -4.82 2.61
N VAL A 167 10.67 -5.57 1.68
CA VAL A 167 10.79 -7.05 1.67
C VAL A 167 12.22 -7.50 1.32
N ASN A 168 12.96 -6.73 0.53
CA ASN A 168 14.34 -7.02 0.10
C ASN A 168 15.41 -6.18 0.83
N GLY A 169 15.02 -5.29 1.75
CA GLY A 169 15.95 -4.45 2.51
C GLY A 169 15.30 -3.16 3.01
N GLU A 170 16.09 -2.09 3.07
CA GLU A 170 15.59 -0.74 3.32
C GLU A 170 14.68 -0.31 2.16
N ALA A 171 13.66 0.51 2.46
CA ALA A 171 12.75 1.02 1.46
C ALA A 171 13.50 2.00 0.53
N ASP A 172 13.53 1.70 -0.77
CA ASP A 172 14.27 2.46 -1.79
C ASP A 172 13.44 2.71 -3.07
N GLY A 173 12.15 2.35 -3.08
CA GLY A 173 11.29 2.41 -4.25
C GLY A 173 11.50 1.25 -5.25
N HIS A 174 12.29 0.23 -4.90
CA HIS A 174 12.57 -0.97 -5.70
C HIS A 174 12.00 -2.23 -5.03
N PRO A 175 10.66 -2.38 -5.04
CA PRO A 175 10.03 -3.53 -4.41
C PRO A 175 10.43 -4.84 -5.11
N PRO A 176 10.38 -5.99 -4.41
CA PRO A 176 10.93 -7.25 -4.91
C PRO A 176 10.23 -7.73 -6.19
N LEU A 177 11.03 -7.99 -7.23
CA LEU A 177 10.53 -8.54 -8.48
C LEU A 177 10.62 -10.07 -8.53
N PHE A 178 9.47 -10.75 -8.38
CA PHE A 178 9.38 -12.19 -8.54
C PHE A 178 9.04 -12.60 -9.98
N ARG A 179 9.90 -13.44 -10.59
CA ARG A 179 9.72 -13.95 -11.97
C ARG A 179 8.33 -14.54 -12.24
N ARG A 180 7.72 -15.22 -11.26
CA ARG A 180 6.38 -15.84 -11.40
C ARG A 180 5.26 -14.82 -11.66
N TRP A 181 5.45 -13.57 -11.23
CA TRP A 181 4.45 -12.52 -11.30
C TRP A 181 4.81 -11.43 -12.30
N HIS A 182 6.08 -11.04 -12.33
CA HIS A 182 6.49 -9.82 -13.00
C HIS A 182 7.20 -10.05 -14.33
N ALA A 183 7.66 -11.27 -14.65
CA ALA A 183 8.33 -11.50 -15.93
C ALA A 183 7.47 -11.03 -17.13
N PRO A 184 8.05 -10.34 -18.12
CA PRO A 184 9.49 -10.09 -18.32
C PRO A 184 10.08 -8.86 -17.60
N LEU A 185 9.32 -8.15 -16.76
CA LEU A 185 9.84 -7.03 -15.96
C LEU A 185 10.96 -7.50 -15.03
N ASP A 186 12.10 -6.82 -15.09
CA ASP A 186 13.26 -7.02 -14.24
C ASP A 186 13.72 -5.68 -13.63
N ASN A 187 14.72 -5.73 -12.74
CA ASN A 187 15.17 -4.56 -12.00
C ASN A 187 15.72 -3.46 -12.93
N ALA A 188 16.34 -3.82 -14.06
CA ALA A 188 16.86 -2.84 -15.00
C ALA A 188 15.72 -2.06 -15.68
N ALA A 189 14.71 -2.78 -16.17
CA ALA A 189 13.53 -2.15 -16.75
C ALA A 189 12.70 -1.36 -15.72
N TRP A 190 12.71 -1.79 -14.44
CA TRP A 190 12.12 -1.02 -13.34
C TRP A 190 12.87 0.30 -13.14
N SER A 191 14.18 0.25 -12.88
CA SER A 191 15.05 1.42 -12.71
C SER A 191 14.92 2.41 -13.86
N ASP A 192 14.98 1.93 -15.11
CA ASP A 192 14.92 2.79 -16.29
C ASP A 192 13.65 3.65 -16.34
N ILE A 193 12.53 3.14 -15.80
CA ILE A 193 11.24 3.85 -15.79
C ILE A 193 11.04 4.62 -14.48
N PHE A 194 11.23 3.93 -13.34
CA PHE A 194 10.95 4.47 -12.01
C PHE A 194 11.93 5.57 -11.65
N ASP A 195 13.24 5.32 -11.73
CA ASP A 195 14.27 6.27 -11.32
C ASP A 195 14.23 7.50 -12.24
N ASN A 196 14.01 7.30 -13.54
CA ASN A 196 13.87 8.40 -14.48
C ASN A 196 12.63 9.27 -14.21
N ALA A 197 11.51 8.66 -13.83
CA ALA A 197 10.30 9.40 -13.48
C ALA A 197 10.44 10.13 -12.14
N TYR A 198 11.13 9.52 -11.16
CA TYR A 198 11.47 10.14 -9.89
C TYR A 198 12.36 11.37 -10.09
N ASP A 199 13.45 11.25 -10.85
CA ASP A 199 14.34 12.37 -11.17
C ASP A 199 13.58 13.53 -11.85
N GLN A 200 12.69 13.22 -12.79
CA GLN A 200 11.84 14.22 -13.45
C GLN A 200 10.86 14.86 -12.49
N PHE A 201 10.27 14.09 -11.57
CA PHE A 201 9.36 14.58 -10.55
C PHE A 201 10.07 15.55 -9.61
N CYS A 202 11.22 15.16 -9.05
CA CYS A 202 12.04 16.01 -8.17
C CYS A 202 12.45 17.30 -8.86
N ALA A 203 12.96 17.23 -10.09
CA ALA A 203 13.28 18.42 -10.87
C ALA A 203 12.06 19.32 -11.14
N GLY A 204 10.88 18.73 -11.31
CA GLY A 204 9.61 19.43 -11.43
C GLY A 204 9.24 20.18 -10.15
N VAL A 205 9.34 19.53 -8.99
CA VAL A 205 9.08 20.12 -7.67
C VAL A 205 10.07 21.26 -7.38
N ASP A 206 11.37 21.06 -7.61
CA ASP A 206 12.43 22.06 -7.40
C ASP A 206 12.26 23.31 -8.27
N ALA A 207 11.68 23.15 -9.47
CA ALA A 207 11.43 24.26 -10.36
C ALA A 207 10.25 25.15 -9.91
N VAL A 208 9.44 24.71 -8.94
CA VAL A 208 8.28 25.47 -8.46
C VAL A 208 8.72 26.63 -7.56
N PRO A 209 8.43 27.90 -7.94
CA PRO A 209 8.76 29.02 -7.08
C PRO A 209 8.02 28.95 -5.74
N GLN A 210 8.68 29.27 -4.63
CA GLN A 210 8.09 29.26 -3.28
C GLN A 210 6.74 30.00 -3.19
N SER A 211 6.59 31.09 -3.95
CA SER A 211 5.34 31.87 -4.01
C SER A 211 4.13 31.11 -4.56
N ARG A 212 4.36 30.03 -5.32
CA ARG A 212 3.33 29.17 -5.93
C ARG A 212 3.25 27.79 -5.28
N PHE A 213 4.20 27.44 -4.42
CA PHE A 213 4.32 26.08 -3.86
C PHE A 213 3.03 25.58 -3.21
N ARG A 214 2.41 26.37 -2.32
CA ARG A 214 1.12 26.00 -1.70
C ARG A 214 -0.03 25.76 -2.68
N ARG A 215 0.00 26.40 -3.84
CA ARG A 215 -1.00 26.17 -4.88
C ARG A 215 -0.67 24.90 -5.67
N PHE A 216 0.61 24.72 -5.99
CA PHE A 216 1.12 23.52 -6.64
C PHE A 216 0.79 22.28 -5.82
N GLU A 217 1.19 22.24 -4.55
CA GLU A 217 0.89 21.18 -3.58
C GLU A 217 -0.58 20.76 -3.60
N ARG A 218 -1.52 21.70 -3.46
CA ARG A 218 -2.97 21.40 -3.48
C ARG A 218 -3.52 20.97 -4.84
N GLU A 219 -2.87 21.31 -5.94
CA GLU A 219 -3.33 21.01 -7.30
C GLU A 219 -2.61 19.82 -7.93
N SER A 220 -1.54 19.32 -7.29
CA SER A 220 -0.77 18.18 -7.77
C SER A 220 -1.47 16.87 -7.45
N LEU A 221 -1.48 15.96 -8.42
CA LEU A 221 -1.98 14.60 -8.22
C LEU A 221 -1.09 13.79 -7.27
N ILE A 222 0.22 13.87 -7.49
CA ILE A 222 1.24 13.29 -6.62
C ILE A 222 1.70 14.40 -5.68
N ASP A 223 1.53 14.16 -4.38
CA ASP A 223 1.95 15.10 -3.35
C ASP A 223 3.46 15.43 -3.50
N PRO A 224 3.88 16.70 -3.49
CA PRO A 224 5.30 17.07 -3.55
C PRO A 224 6.18 16.42 -2.47
N TYR A 225 5.61 16.00 -1.34
CA TYR A 225 6.27 15.17 -0.33
C TYR A 225 6.94 13.92 -0.93
N ALA A 226 6.39 13.38 -2.01
CA ALA A 226 6.95 12.25 -2.73
C ALA A 226 8.37 12.50 -3.27
N ALA A 227 8.86 13.74 -3.28
CA ALA A 227 10.24 14.09 -3.68
C ALA A 227 11.26 13.94 -2.54
N ASP A 228 10.81 13.68 -1.31
CA ASP A 228 11.70 13.55 -0.14
C ASP A 228 12.53 12.26 -0.22
N HIS A 229 11.95 11.17 -0.73
CA HIS A 229 12.64 9.90 -0.89
C HIS A 229 11.99 9.02 -1.98
N PRO A 230 12.77 8.19 -2.71
CA PRO A 230 12.21 7.25 -3.70
C PRO A 230 11.14 6.29 -3.14
N SER A 231 11.26 5.89 -1.87
CA SER A 231 10.23 5.05 -1.21
C SER A 231 8.90 5.80 -1.05
N GLU A 232 8.94 7.09 -0.70
CA GLU A 232 7.73 7.91 -0.62
C GLU A 232 7.11 8.11 -2.01
N PHE A 233 7.96 8.30 -3.03
CA PHE A 233 7.49 8.33 -4.42
C PHE A 233 6.76 7.04 -4.81
N PHE A 234 7.32 5.88 -4.45
CA PHE A 234 6.67 4.59 -4.68
C PHE A 234 5.32 4.49 -3.94
N ALA A 235 5.28 4.86 -2.67
CA ALA A 235 4.06 4.81 -1.85
C ALA A 235 2.96 5.73 -2.39
N VAL A 236 3.26 7.01 -2.65
CA VAL A 236 2.29 7.99 -3.18
C VAL A 236 1.82 7.62 -4.58
N CYS A 237 2.69 7.12 -5.45
CA CYS A 237 2.26 6.60 -6.75
C CYS A 237 1.35 5.37 -6.61
N SER A 238 1.56 4.55 -5.59
CA SER A 238 0.71 3.38 -5.31
C SER A 238 -0.66 3.81 -4.82
N GLU A 239 -0.76 4.85 -4.00
CA GLU A 239 -2.03 5.48 -3.64
C GLU A 239 -2.76 5.98 -4.90
N ALA A 240 -2.08 6.76 -5.75
CA ALA A 240 -2.64 7.30 -6.99
C ALA A 240 -3.14 6.22 -7.96
N LEU A 241 -2.44 5.07 -8.05
CA LEU A 241 -2.88 3.92 -8.85
C LEU A 241 -4.24 3.39 -8.42
N PHE A 242 -4.50 3.29 -7.12
CA PHE A 242 -5.72 2.69 -6.61
C PHE A 242 -6.84 3.71 -6.39
N VAL A 243 -6.53 4.89 -5.84
CA VAL A 243 -7.51 5.90 -5.44
C VAL A 243 -8.02 6.70 -6.64
N THR A 244 -7.10 7.20 -7.48
CA THR A 244 -7.40 8.05 -8.64
C THR A 244 -6.76 7.53 -9.95
N PRO A 245 -6.99 6.25 -10.32
CA PRO A 245 -6.28 5.60 -11.43
C PRO A 245 -6.36 6.33 -12.77
N GLY A 246 -7.52 6.91 -13.08
CA GLY A 246 -7.73 7.60 -14.35
C GLY A 246 -6.91 8.89 -14.47
N ALA A 247 -6.77 9.63 -13.38
CA ALA A 247 -5.91 10.82 -13.34
C ALA A 247 -4.43 10.41 -13.40
N PHE A 248 -4.06 9.35 -12.68
CA PHE A 248 -2.68 8.85 -12.68
C PHE A 248 -2.24 8.32 -14.05
N GLU A 249 -3.11 7.60 -14.77
CA GLU A 249 -2.82 7.17 -16.14
C GLU A 249 -2.70 8.35 -17.09
N ALA A 250 -3.52 9.39 -16.93
CA ALA A 250 -3.49 10.56 -17.80
C ALA A 250 -2.24 11.43 -17.61
N GLU A 251 -1.78 11.62 -16.37
CA GLU A 251 -0.63 12.46 -16.05
C GLU A 251 0.71 11.70 -16.10
N TYR A 252 0.73 10.45 -15.63
CA TYR A 252 1.94 9.63 -15.52
C TYR A 252 1.76 8.25 -16.19
N PRO A 253 1.49 8.19 -17.51
CA PRO A 253 1.10 6.96 -18.20
C PRO A 253 2.16 5.84 -18.16
N GLU A 254 3.44 6.17 -18.13
CA GLU A 254 4.52 5.17 -18.05
C GLU A 254 4.64 4.56 -16.64
N LEU A 255 4.60 5.40 -15.59
CA LEU A 255 4.55 4.95 -14.20
C LEU A 255 3.29 4.14 -13.90
N TYR A 256 2.13 4.61 -14.39
CA TYR A 256 0.88 3.86 -14.27
C TYR A 256 1.04 2.43 -14.81
N ARG A 257 1.62 2.28 -16.01
CA ARG A 257 1.84 0.94 -16.60
C ARG A 257 2.86 0.13 -15.84
N LEU A 258 3.91 0.73 -15.30
CA LEU A 258 4.90 0.06 -14.46
C LEU A 258 4.24 -0.52 -13.20
N LEU A 259 3.53 0.31 -12.44
CA LEU A 259 2.86 -0.07 -11.21
C LEU A 259 1.70 -1.04 -11.46
N ALA A 260 0.93 -0.83 -12.53
CA ALA A 260 -0.11 -1.77 -12.95
C ALA A 260 0.48 -3.16 -13.21
N ARG A 261 1.63 -3.27 -13.87
CA ARG A 261 2.33 -4.55 -14.09
C ARG A 261 2.86 -5.16 -12.80
N TYR A 262 3.36 -4.35 -11.89
CA TYR A 262 3.83 -4.80 -10.58
C TYR A 262 2.69 -5.39 -9.75
N TYR A 263 1.65 -4.60 -9.49
CA TYR A 263 0.49 -5.04 -8.71
C TYR A 263 -0.40 -6.02 -9.49
N ARG A 264 -0.14 -6.20 -10.78
CA ARG A 264 -0.93 -7.00 -11.72
C ARG A 264 -2.40 -6.59 -11.70
N GLN A 265 -2.65 -5.29 -11.60
CA GLN A 265 -3.97 -4.69 -11.53
C GLN A 265 -4.03 -3.50 -12.48
N ASP A 266 -5.17 -3.27 -13.13
CA ASP A 266 -5.39 -2.14 -14.04
C ASP A 266 -6.65 -1.38 -13.61
N PRO A 267 -6.60 -0.60 -12.51
CA PRO A 267 -7.80 0.02 -11.96
C PRO A 267 -8.43 1.09 -12.87
N ALA A 268 -7.65 1.70 -13.78
CA ALA A 268 -8.17 2.60 -14.83
C ALA A 268 -8.83 1.84 -15.98
N GLY A 269 -8.56 0.54 -16.14
CA GLY A 269 -9.12 -0.30 -17.20
C GLY A 269 -8.65 0.08 -18.60
N VAL A 270 -7.45 0.64 -18.74
CA VAL A 270 -6.90 1.13 -20.02
C VAL A 270 -6.24 0.03 -20.85
N GLY A 271 -6.22 -1.21 -20.36
CA GLY A 271 -5.53 -2.33 -20.99
C GLY A 271 -4.04 -2.35 -20.69
N ALA A 272 -3.58 -1.80 -19.56
CA ALA A 272 -2.16 -1.75 -19.20
C ALA A 272 -1.53 -3.14 -19.03
N LEU A 273 -2.37 -4.16 -18.75
CA LEU A 273 -1.97 -5.56 -18.66
C LEU A 273 -2.16 -6.33 -19.97
N ALA A 274 -2.72 -5.73 -21.02
CA ALA A 274 -2.88 -6.39 -22.31
C ALA A 274 -1.51 -6.54 -22.99
N GLY A 275 -0.92 -7.75 -22.90
CA GLY A 275 0.38 -8.08 -23.50
C GLY A 275 1.40 -8.72 -22.55
N SER A 276 1.11 -8.82 -21.25
CA SER A 276 1.98 -9.48 -20.25
C SER A 276 1.88 -11.01 -20.23
N HIS A 277 1.21 -11.60 -21.23
CA HIS A 277 1.02 -13.06 -21.38
C HIS A 277 1.81 -13.68 -22.55
N ALA A 278 2.84 -13.00 -23.07
CA ALA A 278 3.74 -13.56 -24.07
C ALA A 278 4.95 -14.25 -23.44
#